data_AF-A0A1W5D2W4-F1
#
_entry.id   AF-A0A1W5D2W4-F1
#
_cell.length_a   1.000
_cell.length_b   1.000
_cell.length_c   1.000
_cell.angle_alpha   90.00
_cell.angle_beta   90.00
_cell.angle_gamma   90.00
#
_symmetry.space_group_name_H-M   'P 1'
#
loop_
_entity.id
_entity.type
_entity.pdbx_description
1 polymer ?
#
loop_
_entity_poly.entity_id
_entity_poly.type
_entity_poly.pdbx_seq_one_letter_code
_entity_poly.pdbx_strand_id
1 'polypeptide(L)'
;MSKILVAFDLYGTLLSTESIAKALANHFGSEKATSIATVWRKYQLEYTWRLNSMKKYQPFSDITRSSLLHALKEHNTLRQP
;
A
#
# COMPACT_ATOMS: atom_id res chain seq x y z
N MET A 1 -19.12 15.04 33.04
CA MET A 1 -17.75 14.82 32.52
C MET A 1 -17.82 14.72 31.00
N SER A 2 -17.20 15.65 30.27
CA SER A 2 -17.09 15.58 28.81
C SER A 2 -16.08 14.50 28.42
N LYS A 3 -16.52 13.52 27.63
CA LYS A 3 -15.62 12.53 27.04
C LYS A 3 -14.90 13.17 25.86
N ILE A 4 -13.57 13.22 25.92
CA ILE A 4 -12.74 13.61 24.78
C ILE A 4 -12.59 12.37 23.89
N LEU A 5 -13.01 12.48 22.63
CA LEU A 5 -12.84 11.45 21.61
C LEU A 5 -11.67 11.87 20.71
N VAL A 6 -10.67 11.01 20.59
CA VAL A 6 -9.53 11.22 19.67
C VAL A 6 -9.57 10.14 18.61
N ALA A 7 -9.64 10.55 17.35
CA ALA A 7 -9.57 9.66 16.19
C ALA A 7 -8.17 9.71 15.59
N PHE A 8 -7.59 8.54 15.34
CA PHE A 8 -6.28 8.39 14.69
C PHE A 8 -6.45 7.72 13.35
N ASP A 9 -5.66 8.16 12.37
CA ASP A 9 -5.47 7.38 11.15
C ASP A 9 -4.64 6.13 11.45
N LEU A 10 -4.87 5.06 10.69
CA LEU A 10 -4.19 3.78 10.90
C LEU A 10 -2.88 3.72 10.11
N TYR A 11 -2.94 3.99 8.81
CA TYR A 11 -1.84 3.74 7.86
C TYR A 11 -0.96 4.97 7.70
N GLY A 12 0.18 5.01 8.40
CA GLY A 12 1.07 6.16 8.44
C GLY A 12 1.04 6.96 9.74
N THR A 13 0.19 6.58 10.70
CA THR A 13 0.22 7.11 12.07
C THR A 13 0.44 5.99 13.09
N LEU A 14 -0.36 4.93 13.07
CA LEU A 14 -0.17 3.77 13.97
C LEU A 14 0.67 2.65 13.34
N LEU A 15 0.51 2.44 12.03
CA LEU A 15 1.26 1.45 11.27
C LEU A 15 2.32 2.15 10.42
N SER A 16 3.60 1.85 10.69
CA SER A 16 4.71 2.30 9.84
C SER A 16 4.77 1.47 8.55
N THR A 17 4.85 2.17 7.42
CA THR A 17 5.08 1.57 6.10
C THR A 17 6.49 1.02 5.94
N GLU A 18 7.43 1.34 6.83
CA GLU A 18 8.81 0.81 6.79
C GLU A 18 8.85 -0.69 7.12
N SER A 19 7.93 -1.16 7.97
CA SER A 19 7.77 -2.59 8.26
C SER A 19 7.40 -3.39 7.00
N ILE A 20 6.72 -2.76 6.04
CA ILE A 20 6.37 -3.37 4.75
C ILE A 20 7.62 -3.57 3.90
N ALA A 21 8.54 -2.60 3.89
CA ALA A 21 9.81 -2.75 3.18
C ALA A 21 10.65 -3.91 3.76
N LYS A 22 10.64 -4.12 5.09
CA LYS A 22 11.30 -5.29 5.70
C LYS A 22 10.71 -6.61 5.23
N ALA A 23 9.37 -6.72 5.18
CA ALA A 23 8.71 -7.92 4.67
C ALA A 23 9.03 -8.16 3.18
N LEU A 24 9.04 -7.10 2.37
CA LEU A 24 9.40 -7.19 0.94
C LEU A 24 10.87 -7.52 0.72
N ALA A 25 11.78 -7.09 1.61
CA ALA A 25 13.21 -7.36 1.52
C ALA A 25 13.52 -8.86 1.58
N ASN A 26 12.73 -9.62 2.33
CA ASN A 26 12.84 -11.08 2.40
C ASN A 26 12.53 -11.78 1.05
N HIS A 27 11.77 -11.12 0.16
CA HIS A 27 11.36 -11.70 -1.12
C HIS A 27 12.13 -11.15 -2.32
N PHE A 28 12.48 -9.85 -2.32
CA PHE A 28 13.03 -9.16 -3.49
C PHE A 28 14.41 -8.52 -3.25
N GLY A 29 14.97 -8.63 -2.05
CA GLY A 29 16.20 -7.96 -1.64
C GLY A 29 15.95 -6.54 -1.12
N SER A 30 16.82 -6.08 -0.21
CA SER A 30 16.68 -4.80 0.50
C SER A 30 16.63 -3.57 -0.40
N GLU A 31 17.42 -3.56 -1.48
CA GLU A 31 17.50 -2.44 -2.42
C GLU A 31 16.21 -2.26 -3.22
N LYS A 32 15.63 -3.35 -3.73
CA LYS A 32 14.37 -3.32 -4.49
C LYS A 32 13.16 -3.14 -3.59
N ALA A 33 13.19 -3.67 -2.37
CA ALA A 33 12.07 -3.63 -1.45
C ALA A 33 11.63 -2.22 -1.07
N THR A 34 12.56 -1.30 -0.83
CA THR A 34 12.25 0.10 -0.51
C THR A 34 11.57 0.80 -1.69
N SER A 35 12.07 0.55 -2.90
CA SER A 35 11.51 1.12 -4.13
C SER A 35 10.08 0.58 -4.38
N ILE A 36 9.90 -0.75 -4.31
CA ILE A 36 8.60 -1.41 -4.44
C ILE A 36 7.62 -0.91 -3.37
N ALA A 37 8.04 -0.80 -2.11
CA ALA A 37 7.18 -0.32 -1.02
C ALA A 37 6.67 1.10 -1.28
N THR A 38 7.55 1.97 -1.81
CA THR A 38 7.22 3.36 -2.15
C THR A 38 6.20 3.43 -3.27
N VAL A 39 6.45 2.70 -4.37
CA VAL A 39 5.55 2.63 -5.53
C VAL A 39 4.21 1.99 -5.16
N TRP A 40 4.24 0.93 -4.35
CA TRP A 40 3.04 0.26 -3.86
C TRP A 40 2.14 1.21 -3.06
N ARG A 41 2.72 1.97 -2.12
CA ARG A 41 1.96 2.94 -1.31
C ARG A 41 1.37 4.04 -2.18
N LYS A 42 2.10 4.53 -3.19
CA LYS A 42 1.61 5.51 -4.16
C LYS A 42 0.37 4.98 -4.88
N TYR A 43 0.43 3.79 -5.48
CA TYR A 43 -0.72 3.22 -6.19
C TYR A 43 -1.90 2.87 -5.28
N GLN A 44 -1.65 2.46 -4.03
CA GLN A 44 -2.72 2.21 -3.07
C GLN A 44 -3.58 3.47 -2.84
N LEU A 45 -2.94 4.62 -2.66
CA LEU A 45 -3.64 5.90 -2.51
C LEU A 45 -4.33 6.32 -3.79
N GLU A 46 -3.65 6.24 -4.93
CA GLU A 46 -4.25 6.60 -6.22
C GLU A 46 -5.49 5.76 -6.55
N TYR A 47 -5.46 4.46 -6.29
CA TYR A 47 -6.60 3.57 -6.54
C TYR A 47 -7.76 3.92 -5.62
N THR A 48 -7.47 4.23 -4.36
CA THR A 48 -8.48 4.69 -3.41
C THR A 48 -9.14 5.99 -3.89
N TRP A 49 -8.36 6.96 -4.38
CA TRP A 49 -8.89 8.22 -4.91
C TRP A 49 -9.68 8.05 -6.20
N ARG A 50 -9.22 7.20 -7.13
CA ARG A 50 -9.94 6.91 -8.38
C ARG A 50 -11.28 6.24 -8.09
N LEU A 51 -11.30 5.22 -7.22
CA LEU A 51 -12.52 4.53 -6.82
C LEU A 51 -13.52 5.47 -6.14
N ASN A 52 -13.03 6.34 -5.25
CA ASN A 52 -13.84 7.36 -4.61
C ASN A 52 -14.45 8.35 -5.64
N SER A 53 -13.63 8.85 -6.57
CA SER A 53 -14.10 9.73 -7.66
C SER A 53 -15.16 9.06 -8.54
N MET A 54 -15.03 7.75 -8.77
CA MET A 54 -16.01 6.95 -9.51
C MET A 54 -17.23 6.53 -8.67
N LYS A 55 -17.31 6.93 -7.39
CA LYS A 55 -18.31 6.48 -6.40
C LYS A 55 -18.43 4.96 -6.32
N LYS A 56 -17.33 4.24 -6.56
CA LYS A 56 -17.27 2.79 -6.48
C LYS A 56 -16.55 2.39 -5.21
N TYR A 57 -17.22 1.58 -4.39
CA TYR A 57 -16.58 0.96 -3.25
C TYR A 57 -15.90 -0.34 -3.67
N GLN A 58 -14.66 -0.52 -3.22
CA GLN A 58 -13.96 -1.80 -3.29
C GLN A 58 -13.27 -2.02 -1.94
N PRO A 59 -13.23 -3.26 -1.43
CA PRO A 59 -12.52 -3.56 -0.19
C PRO A 59 -11.07 -3.11 -0.22
N PHE A 60 -10.60 -2.52 0.89
CA PHE A 60 -9.24 -2.00 0.98
C PHE A 60 -8.17 -3.09 0.79
N SER A 61 -8.47 -4.34 1.17
CA SER A 61 -7.63 -5.51 0.89
C SER A 61 -7.38 -5.71 -0.61
N ASP A 62 -8.43 -5.55 -1.42
CA ASP A 62 -8.35 -5.77 -2.86
C ASP A 62 -7.62 -4.63 -3.56
N ILE A 63 -7.83 -3.39 -3.09
CA ILE A 63 -7.07 -2.21 -3.54
C ILE A 63 -5.59 -2.42 -3.25
N THR A 64 -5.27 -2.85 -2.03
CA THR A 64 -3.91 -3.10 -1.55
C THR A 64 -3.22 -4.22 -2.35
N ARG A 65 -3.93 -5.31 -2.65
CA ARG A 65 -3.41 -6.38 -3.50
C ARG A 65 -3.18 -5.91 -4.94
N SER A 66 -4.13 -5.16 -5.51
CA SER A 66 -4.05 -4.67 -6.89
C SER A 66 -2.89 -3.68 -7.06
N SER A 67 -2.70 -2.78 -6.10
CA SER A 67 -1.57 -1.84 -6.11
C SER A 67 -0.22 -2.54 -5.93
N LEU A 68 -0.14 -3.63 -5.15
CA LEU A 68 1.07 -4.44 -5.01
C LEU A 68 1.44 -5.09 -6.35
N LEU A 69 0.48 -5.74 -7.00
CA LEU A 69 0.70 -6.38 -8.29
C LEU A 69 1.16 -5.36 -9.34
N HIS A 70 0.60 -4.15 -9.33
CA HIS A 70 1.03 -3.08 -10.21
C HIS A 70 2.49 -2.69 -9.95
N ALA A 71 2.85 -2.45 -8.69
CA ALA A 71 4.23 -2.10 -8.31
C ALA A 71 5.23 -3.22 -8.70
N LEU A 72 4.88 -4.48 -8.47
CA LEU A 72 5.73 -5.62 -8.83
C LEU A 72 5.90 -5.76 -10.35
N LYS A 73 4.84 -5.48 -11.12
CA LYS A 73 4.88 -5.46 -12.59
C LYS A 73 5.81 -4.36 -13.10
N GLU A 74 5.73 -3.16 -12.53
CA GLU A 74 6.56 -2.01 -12.89
C GLU A 74 8.05 -2.28 -12.62
N HIS A 75 8.35 -2.96 -11.51
CA HIS A 75 9.71 -3.39 -11.19
C HIS A 75 10.19 -4.64 -11.94
N ASN A 76 9.42 -5.14 -12.93
CA ASN A 76 9.71 -6.34 -13.72
C ASN A 76 10.00 -7.58 -12.85
N THR A 77 9.44 -7.62 -11.64
CA THR A 77 9.63 -8.70 -10.65
C THR A 77 8.57 -9.78 -10.74
N LEU A 78 7.48 -9.51 -11.46
CA LEU A 78 6.58 -10.56 -11.93
C LEU A 78 7.23 -11.25 -13.13
N ARG A 79 7.80 -12.44 -12.91
CA ARG A 79 8.01 -13.39 -14.00
C ARG A 79 6.66 -13.58 -14.69
N GLN A 80 6.53 -13.10 -15.93
CA GLN A 80 5.44 -13.54 -16.79
C GLN A 80 5.65 -15.04 -17.05
N PRO A 81 4.58 -15.85 -17.07
CA PRO A 81 4.67 -17.24 -17.52
C PRO A 81 5.19 -17.33 -18.95
#